data_AF-R5TRL7-F1
#
_entry.id   AF-R5TRL7-F1
#
_cell.length_a   1.000
_cell.length_b   1.000
_cell.length_c   1.000
_cell.angle_alpha   90.00
_cell.angle_beta   90.00
_cell.angle_gamma   90.00
#
_symmetry.space_group_name_H-M   'P 1'
#
loop_
_entity.id
_entity.type
_entity.pdbx_description
1 polymer ?
#
loop_
_entity_poly.entity_id
_entity_poly.type
_entity_poly.pdbx_seq_one_letter_code
_entity_poly.pdbx_strand_id
1 'polypeptide(L)'
;MSETVVETVESTVDETEKKYELRPLAASDLGMVCKIISEIGVRQFKECFNVDQIKESMKADADGAEETEDSKEAKDAKLESIGFSVVFDIAGIVISNIPAAEADIQKFIASLTGLSVPQVRALSLADYGEIILDVATNEDFKDFFKRVMKLFNR
;
A
#
# COMPACT_ATOMS: atom_id res chain seq x y z
N MET A 1 35.60 11.81 26.50
CA MET A 1 34.77 11.68 25.30
C MET A 1 34.43 10.22 25.21
N SER A 2 33.19 9.86 25.56
CA SER A 2 32.74 8.47 25.66
C SER A 2 31.51 8.38 24.78
N GLU A 3 31.63 7.55 23.76
CA GLU A 3 30.73 7.45 22.62
C GLU A 3 29.33 7.03 23.03
N THR A 4 28.34 7.76 22.51
CA THR A 4 26.93 7.40 22.56
C THR A 4 26.72 6.16 21.69
N VAL A 5 26.42 5.03 22.32
CA VAL A 5 25.95 3.82 21.64
C VAL A 5 24.55 4.12 21.12
N VAL A 6 24.42 4.27 19.80
CA VAL A 6 23.14 4.38 19.12
C VAL A 6 22.59 2.96 19.04
N GLU A 7 21.54 2.71 19.81
CA GLU A 7 20.79 1.46 19.82
C GLU A 7 20.06 1.33 18.48
N THR A 8 20.65 0.59 17.55
CA THR A 8 19.98 0.17 16.32
C THR A 8 18.88 -0.81 16.71
N VAL A 9 17.64 -0.34 16.67
CA VAL A 9 16.44 -1.17 16.86
C VAL A 9 16.35 -2.14 15.68
N GLU A 10 16.89 -3.34 15.86
CA GLU A 10 16.66 -4.50 15.01
C GLU A 10 15.15 -4.80 15.05
N SER A 11 14.45 -4.49 13.97
CA SER A 11 13.08 -4.94 13.76
C SER A 11 13.12 -6.41 13.33
N THR A 12 13.27 -7.32 14.30
CA THR A 12 13.01 -8.74 14.08
C THR A 12 11.50 -8.95 14.15
N VAL A 13 10.82 -8.75 13.02
CA VAL A 13 9.47 -9.29 12.85
C VAL A 13 9.65 -10.80 12.69
N ASP A 14 9.30 -11.56 13.72
CA ASP A 14 9.20 -13.02 13.69
C ASP A 14 8.43 -13.41 12.41
N GLU A 15 9.05 -14.19 11.51
CA GLU A 15 8.36 -14.75 10.34
C GLU A 15 7.36 -15.79 10.84
N THR A 16 6.17 -15.34 11.22
CA THR A 16 5.03 -16.20 11.46
C THR A 16 4.66 -16.88 10.15
N GLU A 17 4.69 -18.21 10.13
CA GLU A 17 4.32 -19.03 8.97
C GLU A 17 2.95 -18.59 8.44
N LYS A 18 2.89 -18.02 7.22
CA LYS A 18 1.66 -17.47 6.65
C LYS A 18 0.60 -18.55 6.52
N LYS A 19 -0.51 -18.39 7.24
CA LYS A 19 -1.63 -19.36 7.29
C LYS A 19 -2.62 -19.21 6.13
N TYR A 20 -2.31 -18.38 5.14
CA TYR A 20 -3.18 -18.05 4.03
C TYR A 20 -2.35 -17.81 2.76
N GLU A 21 -2.98 -18.03 1.61
CA GLU A 21 -2.46 -17.61 0.31
C GLU A 21 -3.42 -16.59 -0.30
N LEU A 22 -2.89 -15.52 -0.90
CA LEU A 22 -3.69 -14.55 -1.64
C LEU A 22 -3.69 -14.92 -3.11
N ARG A 23 -4.88 -15.11 -3.71
CA ARG A 23 -4.97 -15.17 -5.17
C ARG A 23 -4.56 -13.83 -5.78
N PRO A 24 -4.06 -13.83 -7.03
CA PRO A 24 -3.79 -12.60 -7.76
C PRO A 24 -5.04 -11.71 -7.88
N LEU A 25 -4.81 -10.39 -7.94
CA LEU A 25 -5.89 -9.46 -8.21
C LEU A 25 -6.32 -9.59 -9.67
N ALA A 26 -7.62 -9.50 -9.89
CA ALA A 26 -8.24 -9.63 -11.20
C ALA A 26 -9.17 -8.46 -11.49
N ALA A 27 -9.53 -8.27 -12.75
CA ALA A 27 -10.46 -7.20 -13.16
C ALA A 27 -11.82 -7.27 -12.43
N SER A 28 -12.24 -8.47 -12.01
CA SER A 28 -13.45 -8.69 -11.20
C SER A 28 -13.39 -8.02 -9.83
N ASP A 29 -12.20 -7.72 -9.32
CA ASP A 29 -11.99 -7.11 -8.00
C ASP A 29 -12.18 -5.59 -8.02
N LEU A 30 -12.05 -4.96 -9.19
CA LEU A 30 -12.11 -3.51 -9.32
C LEU A 30 -13.41 -2.94 -8.74
N GLY A 31 -14.54 -3.63 -8.94
CA GLY A 31 -15.82 -3.21 -8.36
C GLY A 31 -15.81 -3.20 -6.83
N MET A 32 -15.20 -4.21 -6.19
CA MET A 32 -15.08 -4.29 -4.74
C MET A 32 -14.10 -3.24 -4.21
N VAL A 33 -12.95 -3.08 -4.86
CA VAL A 33 -11.95 -2.06 -4.51
C VAL A 33 -12.56 -0.65 -4.60
N CYS A 34 -13.25 -0.31 -5.69
CA CYS A 34 -13.93 0.97 -5.82
C CYS A 34 -15.03 1.16 -4.77
N LYS A 35 -15.74 0.10 -4.38
CA LYS A 35 -16.77 0.17 -3.34
C LYS A 35 -16.15 0.49 -1.98
N ILE A 36 -15.08 -0.21 -1.58
CA ILE A 36 -14.33 0.07 -0.35
C ILE A 36 -13.82 1.51 -0.36
N ILE A 37 -13.20 1.97 -1.45
CA ILE A 37 -12.75 3.36 -1.59
C ILE A 37 -13.91 4.35 -1.44
N SER A 38 -15.09 4.03 -1.94
CA SER A 38 -16.28 4.89 -1.85
C SER A 38 -16.85 4.94 -0.43
N GLU A 39 -16.86 3.83 0.30
CA GLU A 39 -17.33 3.75 1.69
C GLU A 39 -16.38 4.48 2.65
N ILE A 40 -15.07 4.35 2.43
CA ILE A 40 -14.04 5.10 3.16
C ILE A 40 -14.10 6.60 2.78
N GLY A 41 -14.23 6.87 1.49
CA GLY A 41 -14.29 8.22 0.93
C GLY A 41 -13.04 8.54 0.11
N VAL A 42 -13.27 8.98 -1.13
CA VAL A 42 -12.22 9.32 -2.10
C VAL A 42 -11.27 10.42 -1.59
N ARG A 43 -11.74 11.29 -0.70
CA ARG A 43 -10.90 12.36 -0.11
C ARG A 43 -9.81 11.81 0.79
N GLN A 44 -10.13 10.84 1.64
CA GLN A 44 -9.16 10.18 2.51
C GLN A 44 -8.15 9.40 1.66
N PHE A 45 -8.62 8.61 0.69
CA PHE A 45 -7.70 7.90 -0.22
C PHE A 45 -6.80 8.83 -1.02
N LYS A 46 -7.25 10.04 -1.38
CA LYS A 46 -6.43 11.04 -2.05
C LYS A 46 -5.27 11.51 -1.17
N GLU A 47 -5.42 11.53 0.16
CA GLU A 47 -4.37 11.94 1.09
C GLU A 47 -3.18 10.96 1.08
N CYS A 48 -3.40 9.67 0.78
CA CYS A 48 -2.30 8.72 0.54
C CYS A 48 -1.40 9.13 -0.62
N PHE A 49 -1.95 9.87 -1.60
CA PHE A 49 -1.22 10.31 -2.77
C PHE A 49 -0.86 11.78 -2.59
N ASN A 50 0.23 12.04 -1.87
CA ASN A 50 0.77 13.39 -1.76
C ASN A 50 1.29 13.86 -3.14
N VAL A 51 0.38 14.44 -3.92
CA VAL A 51 0.61 14.88 -5.29
C VAL A 51 1.77 15.88 -5.36
N ASP A 52 2.00 16.65 -4.29
CA ASP A 52 3.09 17.63 -4.24
C ASP A 52 4.44 16.95 -4.04
N GLN A 53 4.55 15.93 -3.17
CA GLN A 53 5.75 15.09 -3.10
C GLN A 53 6.02 14.35 -4.41
N ILE A 54 4.97 13.83 -5.05
CA ILE A 54 5.07 13.14 -6.35
C ILE A 54 5.55 14.14 -7.43
N LYS A 55 4.98 15.34 -7.47
CA LYS A 55 5.40 16.41 -8.39
C LYS A 55 6.81 16.88 -8.11
N GLU A 56 7.25 16.93 -6.86
CA GLU A 56 8.61 17.34 -6.49
C GLU A 56 9.65 16.27 -6.89
N SER A 57 9.33 14.98 -6.75
CA SER A 57 10.15 13.91 -7.35
C SER A 57 10.24 13.99 -8.88
N MET A 58 9.20 14.49 -9.56
CA MET A 58 9.17 14.61 -11.02
C MET A 58 9.65 15.98 -11.54
N LYS A 59 9.71 17.03 -10.72
CA LYS A 59 10.28 18.33 -11.12
C LYS A 59 11.79 18.29 -11.25
N ALA A 60 12.45 17.34 -10.59
CA ALA A 60 13.85 17.02 -10.86
C ALA A 60 14.10 16.62 -12.32
N ASP A 61 13.06 16.32 -13.11
CA ASP A 61 13.15 16.05 -14.56
C ASP A 61 13.15 17.33 -15.44
N ALA A 62 12.68 18.46 -14.92
CA ALA A 62 12.46 19.67 -15.74
C ALA A 62 13.71 20.57 -15.87
N ASP A 63 14.71 20.39 -15.00
CA ASP A 63 15.95 21.17 -14.99
C ASP A 63 17.04 20.58 -15.91
N GLY A 64 16.67 20.08 -17.10
CA GLY A 64 17.56 19.89 -18.26
C GLY A 64 18.90 19.13 -18.06
N ALA A 65 19.11 18.47 -16.92
CA ALA A 65 20.33 17.75 -16.61
C ALA A 65 20.33 16.41 -17.36
N GLU A 66 21.44 16.09 -18.01
CA GLU A 66 21.59 14.82 -18.74
C GLU A 66 21.30 13.65 -17.80
N GLU A 67 20.38 12.76 -18.20
CA GLU A 67 20.07 11.55 -17.45
C GLU A 67 21.27 10.61 -17.48
N THR A 68 22.11 10.68 -16.45
CA THR A 68 23.14 9.66 -16.18
C THR A 68 22.49 8.43 -15.54
N GLU A 69 23.13 7.26 -15.67
CA GLU A 69 22.65 6.04 -14.99
C GLU A 69 22.50 6.24 -13.47
N ASP A 70 23.42 6.98 -12.84
CA ASP A 70 23.34 7.37 -11.43
C ASP A 70 22.10 8.25 -11.12
N SER A 71 21.74 9.17 -12.03
CA SER A 71 20.56 10.03 -11.86
C SER A 71 19.27 9.25 -12.01
N LYS A 72 19.28 8.19 -12.83
CA LYS A 72 18.12 7.32 -13.04
C LYS A 72 17.91 6.37 -11.87
N GLU A 73 18.97 5.75 -11.35
CA GLU A 73 18.90 4.92 -10.14
C GLU A 73 18.44 5.72 -8.92
N ALA A 74 18.96 6.93 -8.72
CA ALA A 74 18.52 7.81 -7.63
C ALA A 74 17.04 8.22 -7.76
N LYS A 75 16.54 8.42 -8.99
CA LYS A 75 15.12 8.69 -9.25
C LYS A 75 14.25 7.47 -8.95
N ASP A 76 14.65 6.29 -9.41
CA ASP A 76 13.91 5.05 -9.18
C ASP A 76 13.82 4.74 -7.68
N ALA A 77 14.92 4.90 -6.93
CA ALA A 77 14.92 4.74 -5.46
C ALA A 77 14.01 5.77 -4.75
N LYS A 78 13.96 7.02 -5.23
CA LYS A 78 13.06 8.05 -4.67
C LYS A 78 11.60 7.74 -4.97
N LEU A 79 11.29 7.29 -6.18
CA LEU A 79 9.94 6.83 -6.57
C LEU A 79 9.50 5.60 -5.78
N GLU A 80 10.41 4.66 -5.52
CA GLU A 80 10.15 3.45 -4.74
C GLU A 80 9.86 3.78 -3.27
N SER A 81 10.63 4.69 -2.65
CA SER A 81 10.36 5.11 -1.26
C SER A 81 9.02 5.84 -1.10
N ILE A 82 8.63 6.67 -2.08
CA ILE A 82 7.29 7.28 -2.13
C ILE A 82 6.22 6.18 -2.27
N GLY A 83 6.43 5.21 -3.15
CA GLY A 83 5.53 4.07 -3.33
C GLY A 83 5.35 3.24 -2.06
N PHE A 84 6.42 3.05 -1.28
CA PHE A 84 6.38 2.37 0.01
C PHE A 84 5.53 3.15 1.03
N SER A 85 5.76 4.46 1.18
CA SER A 85 4.96 5.32 2.07
C SER A 85 3.47 5.26 1.74
N VAL A 86 3.12 5.35 0.46
CA VAL A 86 1.74 5.29 -0.04
C VAL A 86 1.05 3.98 0.37
N VAL A 87 1.76 2.85 0.34
CA VAL A 87 1.18 1.55 0.72
C VAL A 87 0.86 1.48 2.21
N PHE A 88 1.73 2.00 3.09
CA PHE A 88 1.43 2.11 4.52
C PHE A 88 0.29 3.06 4.80
N ASP A 89 0.23 4.18 4.08
CA ASP A 89 -0.88 5.13 4.20
C ASP A 89 -2.20 4.48 3.78
N ILE A 90 -2.22 3.70 2.69
CA ILE A 90 -3.41 2.96 2.25
C ILE A 90 -3.83 1.94 3.31
N ALA A 91 -2.90 1.13 3.84
CA ALA A 91 -3.21 0.15 4.88
C ALA A 91 -3.76 0.86 6.15
N GLY A 92 -3.13 1.96 6.56
CA GLY A 92 -3.57 2.77 7.69
C GLY A 92 -4.96 3.38 7.50
N ILE A 93 -5.28 3.87 6.31
CA ILE A 93 -6.62 4.38 5.97
C ILE A 93 -7.66 3.27 6.00
N VAL A 94 -7.36 2.10 5.43
CA VAL A 94 -8.25 0.93 5.47
C VAL A 94 -8.54 0.54 6.91
N ILE A 95 -7.50 0.40 7.75
CA ILE A 95 -7.63 0.05 9.18
C ILE A 95 -8.47 1.09 9.93
N SER A 96 -8.19 2.38 9.71
CA SER A 96 -8.90 3.48 10.39
C SER A 96 -10.38 3.57 10.02
N ASN A 97 -10.76 3.00 8.88
CA ASN A 97 -12.13 2.99 8.37
C ASN A 97 -12.78 1.61 8.37
N ILE A 98 -12.21 0.63 9.09
CA ILE A 98 -12.88 -0.66 9.33
C ILE A 98 -14.33 -0.42 9.80
N PRO A 99 -14.65 0.43 10.79
CA PRO A 99 -16.04 0.60 11.23
C PRO A 99 -17.03 1.02 10.13
N ALA A 100 -16.56 1.69 9.08
CA ALA A 100 -17.38 2.15 7.97
C ALA A 100 -17.47 1.12 6.82
N ALA A 101 -16.39 0.37 6.57
CA ALA A 101 -16.25 -0.51 5.40
C ALA A 101 -16.01 -1.99 5.74
N GLU A 102 -16.14 -2.38 7.01
CA GLU A 102 -15.77 -3.72 7.53
C GLU A 102 -16.36 -4.85 6.71
N ALA A 103 -17.65 -4.76 6.38
CA ALA A 103 -18.37 -5.83 5.70
C ALA A 103 -17.81 -6.09 4.29
N ASP A 104 -17.37 -5.05 3.58
CA ASP A 104 -16.82 -5.19 2.25
C ASP A 104 -15.33 -5.53 2.26
N ILE A 105 -14.57 -4.99 3.21
CA ILE A 105 -13.18 -5.42 3.46
C ILE A 105 -13.13 -6.92 3.76
N GLN A 106 -14.02 -7.43 4.63
CA GLN A 106 -14.08 -8.86 4.96
C GLN A 106 -14.49 -9.73 3.77
N LYS A 107 -15.44 -9.28 2.93
CA LYS A 107 -15.80 -10.00 1.69
C LYS A 107 -14.64 -10.02 0.71
N PHE A 108 -13.89 -8.92 0.61
CA PHE A 108 -12.75 -8.83 -0.27
C PHE A 108 -11.64 -9.79 0.18
N ILE A 109 -11.27 -9.74 1.47
CA ILE A 109 -10.30 -10.67 2.06
C ILE A 109 -10.74 -12.13 1.89
N ALA A 110 -12.01 -12.44 2.14
CA ALA A 110 -12.57 -13.78 1.91
C ALA A 110 -12.38 -14.24 0.45
N SER A 111 -12.64 -13.34 -0.51
CA SER A 111 -12.44 -13.63 -1.94
C SER A 111 -10.97 -13.84 -2.32
N LEU A 112 -10.04 -13.15 -1.66
CA LEU A 112 -8.60 -13.26 -1.94
C LEU A 112 -7.96 -14.49 -1.29
N THR A 113 -8.38 -14.84 -0.08
CA THR A 113 -7.82 -15.94 0.71
C THR A 113 -8.50 -17.29 0.47
N GLY A 114 -9.69 -17.28 -0.15
CA GLY A 114 -10.55 -18.46 -0.25
C GLY A 114 -11.27 -18.82 1.05
N LEU A 115 -11.06 -18.05 2.13
CA LEU A 115 -11.80 -18.21 3.38
C LEU A 115 -13.24 -17.75 3.23
N SER A 116 -14.14 -18.31 4.02
CA SER A 116 -15.49 -17.76 4.17
C SER A 116 -15.48 -16.50 5.03
N VAL A 117 -16.44 -15.60 4.83
CA VAL A 117 -16.57 -14.36 5.65
C VAL A 117 -16.60 -14.65 7.16
N PRO A 118 -17.30 -15.69 7.67
CA PRO A 118 -17.22 -16.06 9.08
C PRO A 118 -15.83 -16.48 9.55
N GLN A 119 -15.05 -17.17 8.71
CA GLN A 119 -13.65 -17.52 9.04
C GLN A 119 -12.78 -16.27 9.11
N VAL A 120 -12.96 -15.31 8.18
CA VAL A 120 -12.25 -14.03 8.19
C VAL A 120 -12.54 -13.25 9.47
N ARG A 121 -13.79 -13.22 9.93
CA ARG A 121 -14.19 -12.56 11.20
C ARG A 121 -13.60 -13.22 12.45
N ALA A 122 -13.27 -14.50 12.36
CA ALA A 122 -12.70 -15.27 13.46
C ALA A 122 -11.17 -15.20 13.50
N LEU A 123 -10.53 -14.53 12.54
CA LEU A 123 -9.08 -14.31 12.53
C LEU A 123 -8.65 -13.51 13.75
N SER A 124 -7.41 -13.75 14.20
CA SER A 124 -6.80 -12.88 15.20
C SER A 124 -6.58 -11.49 14.60
N LEU A 125 -6.49 -10.46 15.45
CA LEU A 125 -6.19 -9.10 14.99
C LEU A 125 -4.83 -9.02 14.26
N ALA A 126 -3.87 -9.85 14.68
CA ALA A 126 -2.56 -9.94 14.03
C ALA A 126 -2.70 -10.50 12.61
N ASP A 127 -3.32 -11.67 12.44
CA ASP A 127 -3.51 -12.28 11.12
C ASP A 127 -4.35 -11.37 10.20
N TYR A 128 -5.40 -10.73 10.75
CA TYR A 128 -6.26 -9.84 9.97
C TYR A 128 -5.52 -8.58 9.50
N GLY A 129 -4.72 -7.97 10.37
CA GLY A 129 -3.87 -6.83 10.02
C GLY A 129 -2.78 -7.18 9.01
N GLU A 130 -2.16 -8.35 9.16
CA GLU A 130 -1.16 -8.85 8.22
C GLU A 130 -1.74 -9.05 6.82
N ILE A 131 -2.95 -9.62 6.70
CA ILE A 131 -3.62 -9.75 5.41
C ILE A 131 -3.88 -8.38 4.77
N ILE A 132 -4.31 -7.38 5.54
CA ILE A 132 -4.54 -6.02 4.99
C ILE A 132 -3.23 -5.45 4.45
N LEU A 133 -2.12 -5.62 5.17
CA LEU A 133 -0.80 -5.17 4.74
C LEU A 133 -0.34 -5.91 3.48
N ASP A 134 -0.52 -7.24 3.43
CA ASP A 134 -0.18 -8.04 2.26
C ASP A 134 -0.99 -7.65 1.02
N VAL A 135 -2.28 -7.34 1.17
CA VAL A 135 -3.13 -6.85 0.07
C VAL A 135 -2.66 -5.48 -0.41
N ALA A 136 -2.32 -4.57 0.49
CA ALA A 136 -1.83 -3.24 0.12
C ALA A 136 -0.44 -3.28 -0.53
N THR A 137 0.42 -4.22 -0.11
CA THR A 137 1.78 -4.43 -0.62
C THR A 137 1.85 -5.35 -1.84
N ASN A 138 0.73 -5.95 -2.24
CA ASN A 138 0.63 -6.82 -3.41
C ASN A 138 1.08 -6.09 -4.69
N GLU A 139 1.85 -6.80 -5.54
CA GLU A 139 2.40 -6.22 -6.77
C GLU A 139 1.31 -5.75 -7.75
N ASP A 140 0.21 -6.49 -7.90
CA ASP A 140 -0.89 -6.10 -8.78
C ASP A 140 -1.57 -4.81 -8.28
N PHE A 141 -1.66 -4.64 -6.95
CA PHE A 141 -2.24 -3.45 -6.33
C PHE A 141 -1.33 -2.22 -6.55
N LYS A 142 -0.01 -2.40 -6.33
CA LYS A 142 1.01 -1.39 -6.63
C LYS A 142 0.98 -0.98 -8.09
N ASP A 143 0.92 -1.95 -9.00
CA ASP A 143 0.91 -1.72 -10.44
C ASP A 143 -0.36 -0.98 -10.91
N PHE A 144 -1.52 -1.32 -10.35
CA PHE A 144 -2.76 -0.62 -10.60
C PHE A 144 -2.65 0.85 -10.22
N PHE A 145 -2.25 1.17 -8.99
CA PHE A 145 -2.12 2.55 -8.54
C PHE A 145 -1.02 3.31 -9.26
N LYS A 146 0.10 2.66 -9.60
CA LYS A 146 1.14 3.23 -10.47
C LYS A 146 0.57 3.66 -11.82
N ARG A 147 -0.32 2.89 -12.43
CA ARG A 147 -0.98 3.22 -13.70
C ARG A 147 -2.04 4.31 -13.53
N VAL A 148 -2.83 4.28 -12.46
CA VAL A 148 -3.85 5.31 -12.17
C VAL A 148 -3.20 6.66 -11.87
N MET A 149 -2.08 6.70 -11.14
CA MET A 149 -1.33 7.93 -10.86
C MET A 149 -0.87 8.63 -12.14
N LYS A 150 -0.54 7.89 -13.22
CA LYS A 150 -0.21 8.50 -14.52
C LYS A 150 -1.34 9.35 -15.10
N LEU A 151 -2.61 9.09 -14.75
CA LEU A 151 -3.75 9.90 -15.21
C LEU A 151 -3.79 11.28 -14.55
N PHE A 152 -3.27 11.42 -13.34
CA PHE A 152 -3.21 12.70 -12.63
C PHE A 152 -2.01 13.57 -13.04
N ASN A 153 -1.14 13.05 -13.90
CA ASN A 153 0.07 13.70 -14.41
C ASN A 153 -0.06 14.09 -15.90
N ARG A 154 -1.29 14.16 -16.42
CA ARG A 154 -1.59 14.48 -17.82
C ARG A 154 -2.17 15.87 -17.97
#